data_AF-A0A522CSG5-F1
#
_entry.id   AF-A0A522CSG5-F1
#
_cell.length_a   1.000
_cell.length_b   1.000
_cell.length_c   1.000
_cell.angle_alpha   90.00
_cell.angle_beta   90.00
_cell.angle_gamma   90.00
#
_symmetry.space_group_name_H-M   'P 1'
#
loop_
_entity.id
_entity.type
_entity.pdbx_description
1 polymer ?
#
loop_
_entity_poly.entity_id
_entity_poly.type
_entity_poly.pdbx_seq_one_letter_code
_entity_poly.pdbx_strand_id
1 'polypeptide(L)'
;MHVAFKRIYNRIDYGGLVTSESRGVVAPSPDLLYSGLRYDVSERPLKIDAIIPQDTYWSMSLFNSRTDNYFSLNDVQAKSKKLSIVVVSKNNRNAVSDNKYDKIIEADSDKGIIIFRILIDNLDSKDRVSELQKIQRQTTCSLL
;
A
#
# COMPACT_ATOMS: atom_id res chain seq x y z
N MET A 1 -17.44 -6.63 -8.12
CA MET A 1 -16.56 -5.49 -8.44
C MET A 1 -15.14 -6.03 -8.44
N HIS A 2 -14.48 -6.08 -9.60
CA HIS A 2 -13.20 -6.76 -9.81
C HIS A 2 -12.09 -6.10 -8.98
N VAL A 3 -11.33 -6.87 -8.18
CA VAL A 3 -10.01 -6.43 -7.72
C VAL A 3 -9.10 -6.48 -8.94
N ALA A 4 -8.96 -5.38 -9.67
CA ALA A 4 -8.07 -5.25 -10.80
C ALA A 4 -7.39 -3.88 -10.72
N PHE A 5 -6.12 -3.86 -10.31
CA PHE A 5 -5.39 -2.61 -10.16
C PHE A 5 -5.28 -1.89 -11.51
N LYS A 6 -5.77 -0.65 -11.60
CA LYS A 6 -5.64 0.20 -12.81
C LYS A 6 -4.17 0.38 -13.21
N ARG A 7 -3.88 0.37 -14.52
CA ARG A 7 -2.52 0.56 -15.09
C ARG A 7 -2.04 2.03 -15.05
N ILE A 8 -2.43 2.79 -14.04
CA ILE A 8 -2.03 4.19 -13.85
C ILE A 8 -0.96 4.21 -12.75
N TYR A 9 0.16 4.90 -13.00
CA TYR A 9 1.20 5.08 -12.00
C TYR A 9 0.81 6.12 -10.96
N ASN A 10 1.39 5.99 -9.77
CA ASN A 10 1.31 6.94 -8.66
C ASN A 10 -0.13 7.25 -8.22
N ARG A 11 -1.01 6.24 -8.34
CA ARG A 11 -2.40 6.26 -7.88
C ARG A 11 -2.76 4.95 -7.19
N ILE A 12 -3.35 5.06 -6.00
CA ILE A 12 -3.86 3.91 -5.26
C ILE A 12 -5.18 3.45 -5.88
N ASP A 13 -5.30 2.15 -6.05
CA ASP A 13 -6.54 1.47 -6.36
C ASP A 13 -6.98 0.62 -5.16
N TYR A 14 -8.16 0.94 -4.63
CA TYR A 14 -8.72 0.33 -3.44
C TYR A 14 -9.66 -0.80 -3.87
N GLY A 15 -9.18 -2.04 -3.75
CA GLY A 15 -9.96 -3.23 -4.07
C GLY A 15 -11.16 -3.39 -3.15
N GLY A 16 -12.24 -3.96 -3.69
CA GLY A 16 -13.39 -4.41 -2.90
C GLY A 16 -13.14 -5.76 -2.21
N LEU A 17 -14.21 -6.34 -1.68
CA LEU A 17 -14.18 -7.71 -1.17
C LEU A 17 -13.74 -8.69 -2.27
N VAL A 18 -12.92 -9.65 -1.86
CA VAL A 18 -12.41 -10.70 -2.75
C VAL A 18 -13.55 -11.69 -3.05
N THR A 19 -13.62 -12.10 -4.32
CA THR A 19 -14.58 -13.09 -4.84
C THR A 19 -13.85 -14.07 -5.75
N SER A 20 -14.56 -15.12 -6.21
CA SER A 20 -14.06 -16.07 -7.22
C SER A 20 -13.58 -15.40 -8.52
N GLU A 21 -13.99 -14.16 -8.80
CA GLU A 21 -13.63 -13.38 -9.98
C GLU A 21 -12.44 -12.43 -9.76
N SER A 22 -11.90 -12.39 -8.54
CA SER A 22 -10.77 -11.50 -8.22
C SER A 22 -9.47 -12.03 -8.84
N ARG A 23 -8.77 -11.18 -9.62
CA ARG A 23 -7.57 -11.54 -10.38
C ARG A 23 -6.40 -10.55 -10.24
N GLY A 24 -6.59 -9.43 -9.53
CA GLY A 24 -5.57 -8.38 -9.41
C GLY A 24 -4.37 -8.76 -8.54
N VAL A 25 -4.56 -9.70 -7.63
CA VAL A 25 -3.52 -10.40 -6.87
C VAL A 25 -3.74 -11.90 -7.10
N VAL A 26 -2.65 -12.67 -7.29
CA VAL A 26 -2.73 -14.12 -7.49
C VAL A 26 -3.06 -14.79 -6.17
N ALA A 27 -3.99 -15.76 -6.20
CA ALA A 27 -4.48 -16.49 -5.02
C ALA A 27 -4.86 -15.56 -3.84
N PRO A 28 -5.76 -14.58 -4.04
CA PRO A 28 -6.10 -13.63 -2.99
C PRO A 28 -6.89 -14.34 -1.89
N SER A 29 -6.49 -14.14 -0.63
CA SER A 29 -7.31 -14.57 0.51
C SER A 29 -8.63 -13.79 0.56
N PRO A 30 -9.77 -14.46 0.80
CA PRO A 30 -11.08 -13.82 0.90
C PRO A 30 -11.21 -12.86 2.09
N ASP A 31 -10.37 -13.06 3.12
CA ASP A 31 -10.45 -12.33 4.39
C ASP A 31 -9.62 -11.03 4.38
N LEU A 32 -8.99 -10.68 3.24
CA LEU A 32 -8.14 -9.51 3.12
C LEU A 32 -8.73 -8.46 2.17
N LEU A 33 -8.74 -7.21 2.61
CA LEU A 33 -8.87 -6.05 1.73
C LEU A 33 -7.50 -5.76 1.11
N TYR A 34 -7.45 -5.66 -0.21
CA TYR A 34 -6.24 -5.32 -0.96
C TYR A 34 -6.34 -3.92 -1.54
N SER A 35 -5.30 -3.11 -1.34
CA SER A 35 -5.06 -1.92 -2.15
C SER A 35 -3.75 -2.05 -2.90
N GLY A 36 -3.69 -1.52 -4.11
CA GLY A 36 -2.52 -1.62 -4.98
C GLY A 36 -2.13 -0.28 -5.53
N LEU A 37 -0.83 -0.05 -5.65
CA LEU A 37 -0.25 1.17 -6.18
C LEU A 37 0.91 0.79 -7.10
N ARG A 38 0.77 1.04 -8.39
CA ARG A 38 1.93 1.03 -9.29
C ARG A 38 2.68 2.33 -9.06
N TYR A 39 3.93 2.26 -8.64
CA TYR A 39 4.74 3.45 -8.42
C TYR A 39 5.69 3.68 -9.59
N ASP A 40 5.97 4.95 -9.87
CA ASP A 40 7.02 5.42 -10.76
C ASP A 40 7.71 6.62 -10.08
N VAL A 41 8.96 6.42 -9.67
CA VAL A 41 9.78 7.41 -8.97
C VAL A 41 11.01 7.83 -9.77
N SER A 42 11.02 7.57 -11.09
CA SER A 42 12.15 7.95 -11.96
C SER A 42 12.40 9.45 -11.98
N GLU A 43 11.34 10.26 -11.87
CA GLU A 43 11.43 11.73 -11.91
C GLU A 43 11.29 12.38 -10.53
N ARG A 44 10.31 11.93 -9.73
CA ARG A 44 9.97 12.55 -8.45
C ARG A 44 9.74 11.49 -7.37
N PRO A 45 10.13 11.75 -6.10
CA PRO A 45 9.79 10.86 -5.00
C PRO A 45 8.27 10.76 -4.83
N LEU A 46 7.80 9.60 -4.39
CA LEU A 46 6.40 9.34 -4.10
C LEU A 46 6.16 9.36 -2.59
N LYS A 47 5.33 10.28 -2.12
CA LYS A 47 4.84 10.28 -0.74
C LYS A 47 3.60 9.40 -0.61
N ILE A 48 3.51 8.68 0.49
CA ILE A 48 2.39 7.85 0.89
C ILE A 48 2.02 8.24 2.32
N ASP A 49 0.77 8.63 2.54
CA ASP A 49 0.19 8.81 3.87
C ASP A 49 -0.64 7.55 4.18
N ALA A 50 0.00 6.56 4.82
CA ALA A 50 -0.63 5.29 5.17
C ALA A 50 -1.46 5.42 6.46
N ILE A 51 -2.69 4.91 6.43
CA ILE A 51 -3.56 4.79 7.60
C ILE A 51 -3.62 3.32 8.01
N ILE A 52 -3.31 3.06 9.28
CA ILE A 52 -3.17 1.72 9.84
C ILE A 52 -4.38 1.49 10.76
N PRO A 53 -5.23 0.49 10.47
CA PRO A 53 -6.34 0.16 11.35
C PRO A 53 -5.82 -0.29 12.72
N GLN A 54 -6.60 0.01 13.76
CA GLN A 54 -6.33 -0.55 15.09
C GLN A 54 -6.97 -1.93 15.18
N ASP A 55 -6.35 -2.79 15.99
CA ASP A 55 -6.90 -4.07 16.43
C ASP A 55 -7.12 -5.12 15.33
N THR A 56 -6.56 -4.92 14.14
CA THR A 56 -6.49 -5.94 13.09
C THR A 56 -5.17 -5.85 12.34
N TYR A 57 -4.80 -6.94 11.66
CA TYR A 57 -3.58 -7.02 10.88
C TYR A 57 -3.58 -6.04 9.71
N TRP A 58 -2.43 -5.38 9.51
CA TRP A 58 -2.14 -4.54 8.36
C TRP A 58 -0.74 -4.78 7.84
N SER A 59 -0.55 -4.70 6.52
CA SER A 59 0.79 -4.65 5.94
C SER A 59 0.88 -3.81 4.69
N MET A 60 2.10 -3.35 4.41
CA MET A 60 2.53 -2.73 3.17
C MET A 60 3.78 -3.45 2.66
N SER A 61 3.74 -3.91 1.43
CA SER A 61 4.82 -4.65 0.77
C SER A 61 5.18 -3.99 -0.56
N LEU A 62 6.46 -3.77 -0.82
CA LEU A 62 6.96 -3.16 -2.05
C LEU A 62 7.70 -4.19 -2.89
N PHE A 63 7.39 -4.19 -4.19
CA PHE A 63 7.91 -5.10 -5.18
C PHE A 63 8.57 -4.30 -6.31
N ASN A 64 9.77 -4.71 -6.71
CA ASN A 64 10.49 -4.09 -7.82
C ASN A 64 9.91 -4.50 -9.18
N SER A 65 10.48 -4.02 -10.29
CA SER A 65 10.03 -4.35 -11.65
C SER A 65 10.18 -5.83 -12.03
N ARG A 66 11.01 -6.57 -11.29
CA ARG A 66 11.19 -8.03 -11.40
C ARG A 66 10.28 -8.83 -10.47
N THR A 67 9.37 -8.15 -9.76
CA THR A 67 8.45 -8.72 -8.78
C THR A 67 9.11 -9.28 -7.51
N ASP A 68 10.36 -8.91 -7.23
CA ASP A 68 11.02 -9.25 -5.98
C ASP A 68 10.48 -8.35 -4.86
N ASN A 69 10.12 -8.95 -3.71
CA ASN A 69 9.78 -8.19 -2.52
C ASN A 69 11.08 -7.66 -1.87
N TYR A 70 11.28 -6.34 -1.90
CA TYR A 70 12.48 -5.73 -1.33
C TYR A 70 12.20 -4.97 -0.02
N PHE A 71 10.93 -4.76 0.33
CA PHE A 71 10.54 -4.13 1.58
C PHE A 71 9.16 -4.61 2.02
N SER A 72 9.00 -4.81 3.34
CA SER A 72 7.72 -5.07 3.98
C SER A 72 7.64 -4.39 5.34
N LEU A 73 6.46 -3.88 5.67
CA LEU A 73 6.13 -3.29 6.97
C LEU A 73 4.74 -3.78 7.40
N ASN A 74 4.57 -4.14 8.67
CA ASN A 74 3.28 -4.50 9.24
C ASN A 74 2.88 -3.61 10.42
N ASP A 75 1.67 -3.84 10.95
CA ASP A 75 1.11 -3.12 12.10
C ASP A 75 2.01 -3.19 13.35
N VAL A 76 2.52 -4.38 13.70
CA VAL A 76 3.42 -4.60 14.85
C VAL A 76 4.71 -3.79 14.74
N GLN A 77 5.26 -3.66 13.53
CA GLN A 77 6.46 -2.87 13.27
C GLN A 77 6.16 -1.37 13.17
N ALA A 78 4.99 -1.00 12.63
CA ALA A 78 4.61 0.37 12.43
C ALA A 78 4.34 1.11 13.75
N LYS A 79 3.73 0.43 14.73
CA LYS A 79 3.41 0.95 16.08
C LYS A 79 2.77 2.34 16.07
N SER A 80 2.04 2.67 15.01
CA SER A 80 1.41 3.97 14.78
C SER A 80 0.11 3.78 14.03
N LYS A 81 -0.82 4.72 14.17
CA LYS A 81 -2.09 4.77 13.42
C LYS A 81 -1.93 5.39 12.03
N LYS A 82 -0.83 6.12 11.83
CA LYS A 82 -0.52 6.81 10.59
C LYS A 82 0.99 6.81 10.35
N LEU A 83 1.40 6.63 9.10
CA LEU A 83 2.79 6.82 8.67
C LEU A 83 2.85 7.67 7.41
N SER A 84 3.75 8.64 7.42
CA SER A 84 4.19 9.41 6.26
C SER A 84 5.46 8.77 5.70
N ILE A 85 5.33 8.11 4.57
CA ILE A 85 6.38 7.30 3.94
C ILE A 85 6.75 7.91 2.60
N VAL A 86 8.04 7.97 2.29
CA VAL A 86 8.52 8.40 0.96
C VAL A 86 9.24 7.24 0.29
N VAL A 87 8.86 6.93 -0.94
CA VAL A 87 9.60 6.05 -1.84
C VAL A 87 10.38 6.91 -2.82
N VAL A 88 11.68 6.68 -2.95
CA VAL A 88 12.57 7.52 -3.76
C VAL A 88 13.51 6.66 -4.60
N SER A 89 13.80 7.10 -5.83
CA SER A 89 14.84 6.46 -6.64
C SER A 89 16.21 6.62 -5.99
N LYS A 90 17.08 5.61 -6.11
CA LYS A 90 18.48 5.67 -5.67
C LYS A 90 19.21 6.89 -6.25
N ASN A 91 18.88 7.28 -7.48
CA ASN A 91 19.50 8.43 -8.16
C ASN A 91 19.05 9.79 -7.58
N ASN A 92 17.88 9.83 -6.93
CA ASN A 92 17.26 11.07 -6.44
C ASN A 92 17.13 11.11 -4.91
N ARG A 93 17.87 10.27 -4.18
CA ARG A 93 17.81 10.16 -2.71
C ARG A 93 18.04 11.49 -1.99
N ASN A 94 18.96 12.30 -2.51
CA ASN A 94 19.33 13.60 -1.93
C ASN A 94 18.20 14.66 -2.05
N ALA A 95 17.16 14.40 -2.85
CA ALA A 95 16.00 15.30 -2.97
C ALA A 95 15.04 15.23 -1.75
N VAL A 96 15.26 14.30 -0.81
CA VAL A 96 14.38 14.06 0.33
C VAL A 96 15.16 14.24 1.63
N SER A 97 14.67 15.12 2.51
CA SER A 97 15.24 15.33 3.85
C SER A 97 14.74 14.30 4.85
N ASP A 98 15.67 13.74 5.63
CA ASP A 98 15.42 12.61 6.55
C ASP A 98 14.53 12.95 7.74
N ASN A 99 14.45 14.23 8.11
CA ASN A 99 13.71 14.70 9.29
C ASN A 99 12.24 15.05 9.02
N LYS A 100 11.74 14.89 7.79
CA LYS A 100 10.39 15.33 7.40
C LYS A 100 9.35 14.21 7.34
N TYR A 101 9.78 12.94 7.29
CA TYR A 101 8.93 11.78 7.04
C TYR A 101 9.24 10.67 8.04
N ASP A 102 8.25 9.84 8.36
CA ASP A 102 8.42 8.75 9.34
C ASP A 102 9.32 7.63 8.78
N LYS A 103 9.29 7.42 7.46
CA LYS A 103 10.15 6.48 6.75
C LYS A 103 10.51 6.99 5.35
N ILE A 104 11.75 6.78 4.96
CA ILE A 104 12.22 6.94 3.57
C ILE A 104 12.70 5.57 3.11
N ILE A 105 12.22 5.15 1.94
CA ILE A 105 12.52 3.87 1.33
C ILE A 105 13.17 4.14 -0.02
N GLU A 106 14.41 3.71 -0.19
CA GLU A 106 15.06 3.70 -1.48
C GLU A 106 14.50 2.54 -2.32
N ALA A 107 13.99 2.87 -3.51
CA ALA A 107 13.41 1.90 -4.41
C ALA A 107 14.51 1.06 -5.06
N ASP A 108 14.33 -0.26 -5.09
CA ASP A 108 15.29 -1.14 -5.77
C ASP A 108 15.27 -0.97 -7.30
N SER A 109 14.11 -0.53 -7.83
CA SER A 109 13.91 -0.05 -9.20
C SER A 109 12.96 1.16 -9.21
N ASP A 110 13.10 2.05 -10.20
CA ASP A 110 12.27 3.27 -10.31
C ASP A 110 10.77 2.98 -10.44
N LYS A 111 10.42 1.82 -11.00
CA LYS A 111 9.03 1.36 -11.17
C LYS A 111 8.80 0.06 -10.42
N GLY A 112 7.59 -0.12 -9.91
CA GLY A 112 7.21 -1.33 -9.21
C GLY A 112 5.77 -1.28 -8.70
N ILE A 113 5.46 -2.12 -7.72
CA ILE A 113 4.13 -2.25 -7.13
C ILE A 113 4.23 -2.20 -5.60
N ILE A 114 3.31 -1.47 -4.98
CA ILE A 114 3.06 -1.51 -3.54
C ILE A 114 1.71 -2.19 -3.33
N ILE A 115 1.66 -3.15 -2.42
CA ILE A 115 0.44 -3.84 -2.01
C ILE A 115 0.20 -3.55 -0.53
N PHE A 116 -0.98 -3.03 -0.22
CA PHE A 116 -1.49 -2.90 1.13
C PHE A 116 -2.51 -4.01 1.39
N ARG A 117 -2.47 -4.56 2.60
CA ARG A 117 -3.41 -5.60 3.05
C ARG A 117 -3.97 -5.24 4.41
N ILE A 118 -5.27 -5.37 4.58
CA ILE A 118 -5.98 -5.25 5.86
C ILE A 118 -6.78 -6.53 6.08
N LEU A 119 -6.63 -7.16 7.25
CA LEU A 119 -7.45 -8.29 7.64
C LEU A 119 -8.85 -7.84 8.05
N ILE A 120 -9.85 -8.46 7.44
CA ILE A 120 -11.23 -8.43 7.90
C ILE A 120 -11.35 -9.55 8.94
N ASP A 121 -11.19 -9.16 10.19
CA ASP A 121 -11.22 -10.05 11.37
C ASP A 121 -12.62 -10.62 11.67
N ASN A 122 -13.67 -9.98 11.16
CA ASN A 122 -15.05 -10.46 11.24
C ASN A 122 -15.79 -10.16 9.93
N LEU A 123 -15.84 -11.14 9.02
CA LEU A 123 -16.43 -11.00 7.70
C LEU A 123 -17.97 -10.95 7.73
N ASP A 124 -18.60 -11.54 8.74
CA ASP A 124 -20.06 -11.56 8.90
C ASP A 124 -20.62 -10.20 9.38
N SER A 125 -19.78 -9.39 10.02
CA SER A 125 -20.15 -8.04 10.45
C SER A 125 -20.02 -7.03 9.32
N LYS A 126 -21.15 -6.65 8.72
CA LYS A 126 -21.22 -5.61 7.67
C LYS A 126 -20.64 -4.26 8.14
N ASP A 127 -20.85 -3.93 9.41
CA ASP A 127 -20.34 -2.68 10.00
C ASP A 127 -18.81 -2.72 10.07
N ARG A 128 -18.23 -3.85 10.50
CA ARG A 128 -16.78 -4.03 10.54
C ARG A 128 -16.15 -3.97 9.14
N VAL A 129 -16.77 -4.66 8.16
CA VAL A 129 -16.33 -4.60 6.76
C VAL A 129 -16.35 -3.15 6.24
N SER A 130 -17.45 -2.43 6.49
CA SER A 130 -17.62 -1.03 6.06
C SER A 130 -16.62 -0.09 6.72
N GLU A 131 -16.35 -0.28 8.02
CA GLU A 131 -15.33 0.45 8.78
C GLU A 131 -13.94 0.28 8.16
N LEU A 132 -13.51 -0.97 7.94
CA LEU A 132 -12.19 -1.26 7.38
C LEU A 132 -12.04 -0.76 5.94
N GLN A 133 -13.10 -0.81 5.12
CA GLN A 133 -13.12 -0.20 3.80
C GLN A 133 -13.01 1.33 3.83
N LYS A 134 -13.60 1.99 4.84
CA LYS A 134 -13.41 3.44 5.03
C LYS A 134 -11.95 3.76 5.39
N ILE A 135 -11.35 3.00 6.32
CA ILE A 135 -9.94 3.16 6.69
C ILE A 135 -9.02 2.93 5.49
N GLN A 136 -9.26 1.84 4.73
CA GLN A 136 -8.53 1.52 3.50
C GLN A 136 -8.45 2.72 2.54
N ARG A 137 -9.56 3.44 2.36
CA ARG A 137 -9.69 4.59 1.43
C ARG A 137 -9.07 5.89 1.94
N GLN A 138 -8.67 5.96 3.20
CA GLN A 138 -7.99 7.13 3.76
C GLN A 138 -6.48 7.12 3.50
N THR A 139 -5.90 5.98 3.12
CA THR A 139 -4.49 5.93 2.69
C THR A 139 -4.35 6.63 1.34
N THR A 140 -3.44 7.58 1.20
CA THR A 140 -3.26 8.37 -0.03
C THR A 140 -1.82 8.34 -0.54
N CYS A 141 -1.61 8.75 -1.79
CA CYS A 141 -0.28 8.98 -2.34
C CYS A 141 -0.23 10.25 -3.21
N SER A 142 0.94 10.88 -3.29
CA SER A 142 1.22 12.04 -4.13
C SER A 142 2.70 12.15 -4.46
N LEU A 143 3.02 12.69 -5.64
CA LEU A 143 4.41 13.01 -6.00
C LEU A 143 4.89 14.25 -5.22
N LEU A 144 6.13 14.21 -4.72
CA LEU A 144 6.79 15.28 -3.98
C LEU A 144 7.48 16.29 -4.87
#